data_AF-A0A3D5V8L2-F1
#
_entry.id   AF-A0A3D5V8L2-F1
#
_cell.length_a   1.000
_cell.length_b   1.000
_cell.length_c   1.000
_cell.angle_alpha   90.00
_cell.angle_beta   90.00
_cell.angle_gamma   90.00
#
_symmetry.space_group_name_H-M   'P 1'
#
loop_
_entity.id
_entity.type
_entity.pdbx_description
1 polymer ?
#
loop_
_entity_poly.entity_id
_entity_poly.type
_entity_poly.pdbx_seq_one_letter_code
_entity_poly.pdbx_strand_id
1 'polypeptide(L)'
;EFPEDPWEQLWKAIFAVFGSWNNPRAQYYRKINKIPHDWGTAVNVQAMVYGNMGDKSATGVAFTRDAATGENIFNGEYLINAQGEDVV
;
A
#
# COMPACT_ATOMS: atom_id res chain seq x y z
N GLU A 1 -6.42 -17.76 -18.41
CA GLU A 1 -7.74 -17.12 -18.30
C GLU A 1 -7.80 -16.34 -17.00
N PHE A 2 -8.55 -15.24 -16.98
CA PHE A 2 -8.67 -14.41 -15.78
C PHE A 2 -9.73 -15.01 -14.84
N PRO A 3 -9.44 -15.24 -13.54
CA PRO A 3 -10.41 -15.84 -12.63
C PRO A 3 -11.57 -14.86 -12.38
N GLU A 4 -12.82 -15.30 -12.57
CA GLU A 4 -14.00 -14.45 -12.37
C GLU A 4 -14.57 -14.54 -10.94
N ASP A 5 -14.27 -15.61 -10.20
CA ASP A 5 -14.68 -15.75 -8.80
C ASP A 5 -13.83 -14.82 -7.90
N PRO A 6 -14.46 -13.84 -7.20
CA PRO A 6 -13.74 -12.95 -6.30
C PRO A 6 -13.05 -13.67 -5.14
N TRP A 7 -13.56 -14.82 -4.70
CA TRP A 7 -12.91 -15.61 -3.65
C TRP A 7 -11.63 -16.27 -4.15
N GLU A 8 -11.64 -16.77 -5.39
CA GLU A 8 -10.44 -17.30 -6.02
C GLU A 8 -9.38 -16.20 -6.20
N GLN A 9 -9.79 -15.01 -6.64
CA GLN A 9 -8.91 -13.84 -6.72
C GLN A 9 -8.30 -13.48 -5.37
N LEU A 10 -9.11 -13.41 -4.31
CA LEU A 10 -8.66 -13.10 -2.96
C LEU A 10 -7.60 -14.09 -2.46
N TRP A 11 -7.88 -15.39 -2.59
CA TRP A 11 -6.92 -16.42 -2.17
C TRP A 11 -5.62 -16.35 -2.97
N LYS A 12 -5.71 -16.15 -4.30
CA LYS A 12 -4.53 -15.95 -5.16
C LYS A 12 -3.71 -14.72 -4.72
N ALA A 13 -4.36 -13.61 -4.38
CA ALA A 13 -3.69 -12.41 -3.88
C ALA A 13 -3.00 -12.65 -2.53
N ILE A 14 -3.66 -13.31 -1.58
CA ILE A 14 -3.09 -13.66 -0.26
C ILE A 14 -1.82 -14.51 -0.43
N PHE A 15 -1.88 -15.57 -1.22
CA PHE A 15 -0.72 -16.44 -1.46
C PHE A 15 0.40 -15.72 -2.24
N ALA A 16 0.05 -14.80 -3.15
CA ALA A 16 1.05 -13.97 -3.82
C ALA A 16 1.80 -13.06 -2.83
N VAL A 17 1.11 -12.47 -1.85
CA VAL A 17 1.76 -11.67 -0.79
C VAL A 17 2.68 -12.54 0.05
N PHE A 18 2.26 -13.73 0.50
CA PHE A 18 3.13 -14.64 1.23
C PHE A 18 4.35 -15.07 0.40
N GLY A 19 4.16 -15.39 -0.88
CA GLY A 19 5.27 -15.69 -1.79
C GLY A 19 6.24 -14.52 -1.94
N SER A 20 5.73 -13.28 -1.94
CA SER A 20 6.55 -12.07 -2.08
C SER A 20 7.56 -11.88 -0.94
N TRP A 21 7.27 -12.39 0.27
CA TRP A 21 8.22 -12.34 1.39
C TRP A 21 9.55 -13.02 1.06
N ASN A 22 9.49 -14.04 0.21
CA ASN A 22 10.65 -14.83 -0.19
C ASN A 22 11.28 -14.39 -1.51
N ASN A 23 10.83 -13.28 -2.11
CA ASN A 23 11.45 -12.81 -3.34
C ASN A 23 12.92 -12.34 -3.10
N PRO A 24 13.79 -12.41 -4.12
CA PRO A 24 15.22 -12.07 -3.95
C PRO A 24 15.47 -10.65 -3.44
N ARG A 25 14.63 -9.70 -3.84
CA ARG A 25 14.72 -8.29 -3.42
C ARG A 25 14.46 -8.12 -1.92
N ALA A 26 13.42 -8.77 -1.40
CA ALA A 26 13.04 -8.75 0.01
C ALA A 26 14.10 -9.47 0.87
N GLN A 27 14.61 -10.61 0.41
CA GLN A 27 15.72 -11.29 1.09
C GLN A 27 16.97 -10.41 1.20
N TYR A 28 17.33 -9.72 0.11
CA TYR A 28 18.48 -8.80 0.09
C TYR A 28 18.26 -7.61 1.02
N TYR A 29 17.08 -6.98 0.97
CA TYR A 29 16.70 -5.89 1.86
C TYR A 29 16.80 -6.29 3.34
N ARG A 30 16.29 -7.47 3.71
CA ARG A 30 16.40 -7.99 5.08
C ARG A 30 17.84 -8.21 5.52
N LYS A 31 18.70 -8.73 4.64
CA LYS A 31 20.14 -8.94 4.95
C LYS A 31 20.84 -7.62 5.26
N ILE A 32 20.63 -6.58 4.46
CA ILE A 32 21.25 -5.26 4.68
C ILE A 32 20.74 -4.63 5.99
N ASN A 33 19.43 -4.72 6.24
CA ASN A 33 18.80 -4.08 7.40
C ASN A 33 18.80 -4.97 8.66
N LYS A 34 19.44 -6.15 8.60
CA LYS A 34 19.52 -7.13 9.71
C LYS A 34 18.15 -7.53 10.27
N ILE A 35 17.15 -7.67 9.40
CA ILE A 35 15.79 -8.06 9.76
C ILE A 35 15.68 -9.60 9.74
N PRO A 36 15.19 -10.24 10.83
CA PRO A 36 15.00 -11.68 10.87
C PRO A 36 14.04 -12.20 9.79
N HIS A 37 14.32 -13.41 9.29
CA HIS A 37 13.53 -14.01 8.21
C HIS A 37 12.18 -14.57 8.70
N ASP A 38 12.18 -15.06 9.94
CA ASP A 38 11.08 -15.77 10.60
C ASP A 38 9.87 -14.89 10.96
N TRP A 39 10.01 -13.57 10.88
CA TRP A 39 8.90 -12.64 11.12
C TRP A 39 7.75 -12.79 10.11
N GLY A 40 8.07 -13.16 8.87
CA GLY A 40 7.07 -13.26 7.80
C GLY A 40 6.49 -11.91 7.38
N THR A 41 5.36 -11.97 6.66
CA THR A 41 4.55 -10.80 6.30
C THR A 41 3.07 -11.11 6.56
N ALA A 42 2.33 -10.10 7.02
CA ALA A 42 0.88 -10.18 7.14
C ALA A 42 0.20 -9.78 5.82
N VAL A 43 -1.10 -10.03 5.72
CA VAL A 43 -1.96 -9.56 4.62
C VAL A 43 -3.09 -8.75 5.24
N ASN A 44 -3.26 -7.51 4.78
CA ASN A 44 -4.39 -6.67 5.17
C ASN A 44 -5.47 -6.76 4.09
N VAL A 45 -6.69 -7.13 4.47
CA VAL A 45 -7.87 -7.14 3.59
C VAL A 45 -8.82 -6.06 4.10
N GLN A 46 -9.14 -5.11 3.23
CA GLN A 46 -9.90 -3.92 3.60
C GLN A 46 -11.05 -3.71 2.62
N ALA A 47 -12.17 -3.18 3.11
CA ALA A 47 -13.24 -2.71 2.24
C ALA A 47 -12.76 -1.51 1.40
N MET A 48 -13.07 -1.53 0.11
CA MET A 48 -12.68 -0.45 -0.80
C MET A 48 -13.48 0.83 -0.55
N VAL A 49 -12.80 1.96 -0.66
CA VAL A 49 -13.38 3.32 -0.74
C VAL A 49 -12.78 4.01 -1.95
N TYR A 50 -13.54 4.91 -2.59
CA TYR A 50 -13.20 5.42 -3.92
C TYR A 50 -13.08 6.94 -3.92
N GLY A 51 -11.86 7.44 -4.17
CA GLY A 51 -11.56 8.86 -4.37
C GLY A 51 -11.89 9.36 -5.78
N ASN A 52 -12.24 8.46 -6.70
CA ASN A 52 -12.45 8.69 -8.13
C ASN A 52 -13.92 8.55 -8.57
N MET A 53 -14.87 8.89 -7.70
CA MET A 53 -16.31 8.90 -8.00
C MET A 53 -16.82 10.29 -8.42
N GLY A 54 -15.98 11.10 -9.06
CA GLY A 54 -16.28 12.46 -9.52
C GLY A 54 -15.73 13.56 -8.60
N ASP A 55 -16.04 14.82 -8.95
CA ASP A 55 -15.38 16.01 -8.39
C ASP A 55 -15.64 16.29 -6.89
N LYS A 56 -16.52 15.49 -6.27
CA LYS A 56 -16.79 15.52 -4.82
C LYS A 56 -16.03 14.43 -4.04
N SER A 57 -15.18 13.68 -4.73
CA SER A 57 -14.33 12.63 -4.16
C SER A 57 -12.87 12.99 -4.37
N ALA A 58 -12.01 12.62 -3.43
CA ALA A 58 -10.57 12.87 -3.52
C ALA A 58 -9.78 11.82 -2.74
N THR A 59 -8.49 11.73 -3.05
CA THR A 59 -7.48 10.95 -2.31
C THR A 59 -6.31 11.86 -1.97
N GLY A 60 -5.56 11.56 -0.90
CA GLY A 60 -4.40 12.36 -0.54
C GLY A 60 -3.54 11.73 0.53
N VAL A 61 -2.34 12.29 0.71
CA VAL A 61 -1.37 11.91 1.72
C VAL A 61 -0.95 13.17 2.46
N ALA A 62 -0.89 13.09 3.79
CA ALA A 62 -0.45 14.21 4.61
C ALA A 62 0.39 13.75 5.80
N PHE A 63 1.29 14.62 6.21
CA PHE A 63 2.04 14.55 7.44
C PHE A 63 1.47 15.55 8.44
N THR A 64 1.46 15.16 9.72
CA THR A 64 1.01 16.02 10.81
C THR A 64 1.99 17.17 11.10
N ARG A 65 3.21 17.09 10.55
CA ARG A 65 4.30 18.08 10.60
C ARG A 65 5.04 18.08 9.28
N ASP A 66 5.81 19.14 9.02
CA ASP A 66 6.67 19.19 7.84
C ASP A 66 7.73 18.08 7.91
N ALA A 67 7.75 17.18 6.92
CA ALA A 67 8.62 16.01 6.92
C ALA A 67 10.10 16.33 6.64
N ALA A 68 10.40 17.52 6.10
CA ALA A 68 11.77 17.94 5.78
C ALA A 68 12.42 18.75 6.91
N THR A 69 11.64 19.62 7.57
CA THR A 69 12.12 20.58 8.58
C THR A 69 11.71 20.23 10.01
N GLY A 70 10.60 19.49 10.19
CA GLY A 70 10.02 19.18 11.50
C GLY A 70 9.15 20.28 12.10
N GLU A 71 8.92 21.38 11.37
CA GLU A 71 8.02 22.44 11.79
C GLU A 71 6.61 21.91 12.07
N ASN A 72 5.94 22.47 13.08
CA ASN A 72 4.60 22.06 13.50
C ASN A 72 3.52 22.67 12.59
N ILE A 73 3.56 22.32 11.31
CA ILE A 73 2.62 22.72 10.28
C ILE A 73 2.06 21.49 9.56
N PHE A 74 0.76 21.51 9.25
CA PHE A 74 0.15 20.45 8.45
C PHE A 74 0.65 20.54 7.00
N ASN A 75 1.17 19.44 6.47
CA ASN A 75 1.76 19.38 5.14
C ASN A 75 1.24 18.16 4.38
N GLY A 76 0.82 18.32 3.14
CA GLY A 76 0.30 17.21 2.35
C GLY A 76 -0.24 17.61 0.98
N GLU A 77 -0.59 16.62 0.19
CA GLU A 77 -1.08 16.76 -1.18
C GLU A 77 -2.34 15.89 -1.37
N TYR A 78 -3.24 16.33 -2.25
CA TYR A 78 -4.46 15.59 -2.59
C TYR A 78 -4.83 15.80 -4.06
N LEU A 79 -5.54 14.83 -4.63
CA LEU A 79 -6.05 14.84 -5.99
C LEU A 79 -7.55 14.59 -5.99
N ILE A 80 -8.29 15.44 -6.71
CA ILE A 80 -9.74 15.32 -6.92
C ILE A 80 -10.00 14.29 -8.01
N ASN A 81 -11.02 13.45 -7.81
CA ASN A 81 -11.44 12.43 -8.75
C ASN A 81 -10.29 11.47 -9.17
N ALA A 82 -9.46 11.09 -8.21
CA ALA A 82 -8.28 10.25 -8.41
C ALA A 82 -8.26 9.08 -7.40
N GLN A 83 -7.45 8.06 -7.67
CA GLN A 83 -7.26 6.91 -6.79
C GLN A 83 -5.90 6.99 -6.09
N GLY A 84 -5.75 6.33 -4.93
CA GLY A 84 -4.51 6.42 -4.15
C GLY A 84 -3.24 6.01 -4.91
N GLU A 85 -3.36 5.17 -5.94
CA GLU A 85 -2.26 4.84 -6.86
C GLU A 85 -1.74 6.06 -7.63
N ASP A 86 -2.61 7.03 -7.96
CA ASP A 86 -2.22 8.26 -8.67
C ASP A 86 -1.43 9.24 -7.79
N VAL A 87 -1.35 8.98 -6.48
CA VAL A 87 -0.66 9.83 -5.49
C VAL A 87 0.72 9.25 -5.11
N VAL A 88 1.02 7.99 -5.44
CA VAL A 88 2.22 7.25 -4.97
C VAL A 88 3.28 7.09 -6.05
#